data_AF-A0A353C053-F1
#
_entry.id   AF-A0A353C053-F1
#
_cell.length_a   1.000
_cell.length_b   1.000
_cell.length_c   1.000
_cell.angle_alpha   90.00
_cell.angle_beta   90.00
_cell.angle_gamma   90.00
#
_symmetry.space_group_name_H-M   'P 1'
#
loop_
_entity.id
_entity.type
_entity.pdbx_description
1 polymer ?
#
loop_
_entity_poly.entity_id
_entity_poly.type
_entity_poly.pdbx_seq_one_letter_code
_entity_poly.pdbx_strand_id
1 'polypeptide(L)'
;FFMFDIDNFKEINDMHGHMFGNAVLAMVADKLRNAINGYGIAARWGGDEFIGILAVEPMETRRIISQFMDALRNEKKDNGLTVTVSVGIIEINEKFSMEQVVKKADEVMYYSKENGRDRITFC
;
A
#
# COMPACT_ATOMS: atom_id res chain seq x y z
N PHE A 1 11.23 1.84 -4.20
CA PHE A 1 10.29 2.65 -3.41
C PHE A 1 8.88 2.20 -3.73
N PHE A 2 8.00 2.11 -2.74
CA PHE A 2 6.59 1.86 -2.96
C PHE A 2 5.74 2.91 -2.25
N MET A 3 4.58 3.20 -2.81
CA MET A 3 3.52 3.99 -2.20
C MET A 3 2.21 3.26 -2.42
N PHE A 4 1.34 3.26 -1.42
CA PHE A 4 -0.01 2.74 -1.58
C PHE A 4 -1.01 3.52 -0.75
N ASP A 5 -2.27 3.34 -1.12
CA ASP A 5 -3.43 3.88 -0.43
C ASP A 5 -4.49 2.80 -0.27
N ILE A 6 -5.26 2.87 0.82
CA ILE A 6 -6.34 1.93 1.11
C ILE A 6 -7.56 2.24 0.26
N ASP A 7 -7.96 1.27 -0.57
CA ASP A 7 -9.09 1.45 -1.47
C ASP A 7 -10.39 1.70 -0.68
N ASN A 8 -11.14 2.72 -1.13
CA ASN A 8 -12.45 3.07 -0.58
C ASN A 8 -12.44 3.38 0.93
N PHE A 9 -11.31 3.81 1.50
CA PHE A 9 -11.19 4.04 2.95
C PHE A 9 -12.17 5.08 3.50
N LYS A 10 -12.50 6.12 2.73
CA LYS A 10 -13.56 7.07 3.10
C LYS A 10 -14.92 6.38 3.24
N GLU A 11 -15.29 5.52 2.29
CA GLU A 11 -16.56 4.77 2.34
C GLU A 11 -16.59 3.81 3.53
N ILE A 12 -15.44 3.17 3.84
CA ILE A 12 -15.30 2.33 5.04
C ILE A 12 -15.58 3.17 6.30
N ASN A 13 -15.04 4.39 6.41
CA ASN A 13 -15.32 5.29 7.52
C ASN A 13 -16.78 5.73 7.56
N ASP A 14 -17.36 6.08 6.41
CA ASP A 14 -18.73 6.58 6.32
C ASP A 14 -19.75 5.47 6.70
N MET A 15 -19.47 4.21 6.35
CA MET A 15 -20.35 3.06 6.65
C MET A 15 -20.17 2.47 8.06
N HIS A 16 -18.93 2.44 8.58
CA HIS A 16 -18.61 1.72 9.82
C HIS A 16 -18.09 2.61 10.94
N GLY A 17 -17.91 3.91 10.68
CA GLY A 17 -17.38 4.89 11.62
C GLY A 17 -15.86 4.88 11.73
N HIS A 18 -15.30 6.00 12.19
CA HIS A 18 -13.86 6.20 12.29
C HIS A 18 -13.12 5.21 13.21
N MET A 19 -13.79 4.68 14.24
CA MET A 19 -13.19 3.66 15.11
C MET A 19 -12.90 2.37 14.33
N PHE A 20 -13.79 2.00 13.41
CA PHE A 20 -13.57 0.87 12.53
C PHE A 20 -12.45 1.16 11.52
N GLY A 21 -12.45 2.36 10.92
CA GLY A 21 -11.35 2.80 10.04
C GLY A 21 -9.98 2.78 10.70
N ASN A 22 -9.89 3.20 11.97
CA ASN A 22 -8.66 3.10 12.76
C ASN A 22 -8.19 1.64 12.93
N ALA A 23 -9.13 0.72 13.16
CA ALA A 23 -8.82 -0.71 13.24
C ALA A 23 -8.39 -1.30 11.88
N VAL A 24 -8.89 -0.75 10.77
CA VAL A 24 -8.42 -1.10 9.41
C VAL A 24 -6.99 -0.61 9.20
N LEU A 25 -6.69 0.65 9.52
CA LEU A 25 -5.33 1.20 9.42
C LEU A 25 -4.31 0.39 10.23
N ALA A 26 -4.66 0.03 11.47
CA ALA A 26 -3.81 -0.79 12.33
C ALA A 26 -3.55 -2.19 11.74
N MET A 27 -4.60 -2.83 11.20
CA MET A 27 -4.49 -4.13 10.55
C MET A 27 -3.64 -4.06 9.27
N VAL A 28 -3.83 -3.04 8.43
CA VAL A 28 -3.01 -2.82 7.23
C VAL A 28 -1.54 -2.61 7.60
N ALA A 29 -1.25 -1.78 8.62
CA ALA A 29 0.10 -1.54 9.09
C ALA A 29 0.76 -2.82 9.62
N ASP A 30 0.03 -3.66 10.34
CA ASP A 30 0.55 -4.93 10.86
C ASP A 30 0.88 -5.93 9.72
N LYS A 31 -0.03 -6.10 8.75
CA LYS A 31 0.21 -6.95 7.58
C LYS A 31 1.38 -6.46 6.75
N LEU A 32 1.50 -5.15 6.54
CA LEU A 32 2.62 -4.55 5.82
C LEU A 32 3.94 -4.84 6.56
N ARG A 33 3.98 -4.55 7.87
CA ARG A 33 5.16 -4.78 8.71
C ARG A 33 5.64 -6.23 8.63
N ASN A 34 4.72 -7.18 8.71
CA ASN A 34 5.04 -8.61 8.63
C ASN A 34 5.57 -8.99 7.24
N ALA A 35 4.97 -8.48 6.17
CA ALA A 35 5.39 -8.78 4.80
C ALA A 35 6.79 -8.23 4.47
N ILE A 36 7.12 -7.02 4.94
CA ILE A 36 8.40 -6.36 4.63
C ILE A 36 9.52 -6.67 5.63
N ASN A 37 9.25 -7.46 6.67
CA ASN A 37 10.19 -7.72 7.75
C ASN A 37 11.54 -8.26 7.22
N GLY A 38 12.63 -7.58 7.54
CA GLY A 38 13.97 -7.92 7.07
C GLY A 38 14.31 -7.43 5.65
N TYR A 39 13.35 -6.88 4.90
CA TYR A 39 13.56 -6.38 3.53
C TYR A 39 13.60 -4.86 3.44
N GLY A 40 13.08 -4.14 4.43
CA GLY A 40 13.05 -2.68 4.35
C GLY A 40 12.27 -1.99 5.45
N ILE A 41 11.83 -0.77 5.16
CA ILE A 41 11.11 0.12 6.08
C ILE A 41 9.86 0.67 5.40
N ALA A 42 8.84 0.94 6.21
CA ALA A 42 7.62 1.61 5.78
C ALA A 42 7.16 2.63 6.83
N ALA A 43 6.41 3.62 6.37
CA ALA A 43 5.80 4.64 7.19
C ALA A 43 4.40 4.97 6.67
N ARG A 44 3.54 5.44 7.57
CA ARG A 44 2.28 6.09 7.19
C ARG A 44 2.59 7.51 6.76
N TRP A 45 2.25 7.84 5.52
CA TRP A 45 2.52 9.14 4.90
C TRP A 45 1.37 10.12 5.13
N GLY A 46 0.13 9.65 4.97
CA GLY A 46 -1.08 10.45 5.05
C GLY A 46 -2.17 9.80 5.88
N GLY A 47 -3.42 10.17 5.62
CA GLY A 47 -4.60 9.59 6.26
C GLY A 47 -4.66 8.08 6.07
N ASP A 48 -4.70 7.65 4.82
CA ASP A 48 -4.83 6.26 4.35
C ASP A 48 -3.64 5.82 3.49
N GLU A 49 -2.66 6.70 3.34
CA GLU A 49 -1.49 6.50 2.50
C GLU A 49 -0.29 5.99 3.29
N PHE A 50 0.45 5.06 2.69
CA PHE A 50 1.68 4.48 3.21
C PHE A 50 2.76 4.51 2.15
N ILE A 51 4.00 4.72 2.59
CA ILE A 51 5.19 4.67 1.73
C ILE A 51 6.24 3.75 2.32
N GLY A 52 7.17 3.29 1.50
CA GLY A 52 8.31 2.54 1.99
C GLY A 52 9.40 2.27 0.97
N ILE A 53 10.48 1.70 1.48
CA ILE A 53 11.65 1.32 0.71
C ILE A 53 11.93 -0.14 1.04
N LEU A 54 12.07 -0.96 0.00
CA LEU A 54 12.58 -2.32 0.07
C LEU A 54 13.96 -2.35 -0.56
N ALA A 55 14.94 -2.94 0.13
CA ALA A 55 16.30 -3.10 -0.32
C ALA A 55 16.47 -4.47 -1.00
N VAL A 56 15.66 -4.72 -2.03
CA VAL A 56 15.64 -5.98 -2.79
C VAL A 56 15.42 -5.71 -4.27
N GLU A 57 15.74 -6.70 -5.10
CA GLU A 57 15.54 -6.65 -6.55
C GLU A 57 14.05 -6.44 -6.94
N PRO A 58 13.76 -5.86 -8.12
CA PRO A 58 12.40 -5.53 -8.54
C PRO A 58 11.41 -6.72 -8.51
N MET A 59 11.88 -7.91 -8.92
CA MET A 59 11.06 -9.12 -8.91
C MET A 59 10.66 -9.52 -7.49
N GLU A 60 11.59 -9.38 -6.53
CA GLU A 60 11.35 -9.72 -5.13
C GLU A 60 10.46 -8.66 -4.46
N THR A 61 10.63 -7.39 -4.81
CA THR A 61 9.72 -6.31 -4.41
C THR A 61 8.29 -6.64 -4.83
N ARG A 62 8.07 -7.07 -6.08
CA ARG A 62 6.75 -7.48 -6.55
C ARG A 62 6.18 -8.62 -5.72
N ARG A 63 6.99 -9.65 -5.46
CA ARG A 63 6.58 -10.82 -4.68
C ARG A 63 6.13 -10.43 -3.27
N ILE A 64 6.93 -9.63 -2.56
CA ILE A 64 6.64 -9.18 -1.19
C ILE A 64 5.34 -8.37 -1.15
N ILE A 65 5.17 -7.41 -2.05
CA ILE A 65 3.96 -6.57 -2.08
C ILE A 65 2.73 -7.39 -2.48
N SER A 66 2.84 -8.33 -3.42
CA SER A 66 1.73 -9.24 -3.75
C SER A 66 1.31 -10.09 -2.55
N GLN A 67 2.27 -10.61 -1.77
CA GLN A 67 1.97 -11.36 -0.55
C GLN A 67 1.27 -10.51 0.51
N PHE A 68 1.68 -9.25 0.66
CA PHE A 68 0.99 -8.30 1.51
C PHE A 68 -0.47 -8.09 1.07
N MET A 69 -0.71 -7.87 -0.22
CA MET A 69 -2.07 -7.71 -0.76
C MET A 69 -2.92 -8.97 -0.60
N ASP A 70 -2.35 -10.16 -0.82
CA ASP A 70 -3.03 -11.44 -0.57
C ASP A 70 -3.39 -11.60 0.91
N ALA A 71 -2.49 -11.21 1.82
CA ALA A 71 -2.76 -11.27 3.25
C ALA A 71 -3.89 -10.33 3.67
N LEU A 72 -4.04 -9.17 3.02
CA LEU A 72 -5.18 -8.27 3.23
C LEU A 72 -6.48 -8.87 2.69
N ARG A 73 -6.48 -9.42 1.47
CA ARG A 73 -7.66 -10.05 0.85
C ARG A 73 -8.20 -11.22 1.67
N ASN A 74 -7.30 -11.99 2.27
CA ASN A 74 -7.66 -13.15 3.08
C ASN A 74 -8.12 -12.79 4.50
N GLU A 75 -7.86 -11.57 4.96
CA GLU A 75 -8.31 -11.08 6.26
C GLU A 75 -9.78 -10.65 6.17
N LYS A 76 -10.70 -11.60 6.29
CA LYS A 76 -12.13 -11.29 6.42
C LYS A 76 -12.42 -10.77 7.82
N LYS A 77 -12.85 -9.52 7.91
CA LYS A 77 -13.46 -8.97 9.13
C LYS A 77 -14.83 -9.62 9.36
N ASP A 78 -15.32 -9.60 10.61
CA ASP A 78 -16.59 -10.23 11.03
C ASP A 78 -17.82 -9.79 10.21
N ASN A 79 -17.74 -8.64 9.54
CA ASN A 79 -18.76 -8.07 8.67
C ASN A 79 -18.61 -8.44 7.18
N GLY A 80 -17.68 -9.33 6.83
CA GLY A 80 -17.42 -9.75 5.45
C GLY A 80 -16.70 -8.71 4.59
N LEU A 81 -16.27 -7.59 5.18
CA LEU A 81 -15.51 -6.55 4.48
C LEU A 81 -14.14 -7.10 4.08
N THR A 82 -13.79 -6.91 2.81
CA THR A 82 -12.45 -7.16 2.27
C THR A 82 -11.76 -5.82 2.08
N VAL A 83 -10.55 -5.67 2.63
CA VAL A 83 -9.74 -4.45 2.48
C VAL A 83 -8.70 -4.70 1.38
N THR A 84 -8.62 -3.80 0.42
CA THR A 84 -7.63 -3.83 -0.66
C THR A 84 -6.83 -2.53 -0.70
N VAL A 85 -5.73 -2.54 -1.43
CA VAL A 85 -4.86 -1.37 -1.61
C VAL A 85 -4.48 -1.21 -3.08
N SER A 86 -4.31 0.03 -3.49
CA SER A 86 -3.74 0.38 -4.79
C SER A 86 -2.28 0.79 -4.58
N VAL A 87 -1.35 0.12 -5.27
CA VAL A 87 0.10 0.28 -5.06
C VAL A 87 0.78 0.82 -6.31
N GLY A 88 1.65 1.82 -6.11
CA GLY A 88 2.65 2.26 -7.09
C GLY A 88 4.05 1.92 -6.63
N ILE A 89 4.86 1.34 -7.53
CA ILE A 89 6.24 0.94 -7.25
C ILE A 89 7.16 1.56 -8.29
N ILE A 90 8.25 2.14 -7.81
CA ILE A 90 9.31 2.70 -8.66
C ILE A 90 10.69 2.27 -8.16
N GLU A 91 11.63 2.16 -9.08
CA GLU A 91 13.04 2.00 -8.74
C GLU A 91 13.66 3.34 -8.29
N ILE A 92 14.43 3.31 -7.21
CA ILE A 92 15.20 4.48 -6.78
C ILE A 92 16.51 4.47 -7.56
N ASN A 93 16.82 5.56 -8.24
CA ASN A 93 18.12 5.75 -8.85
C ASN A 93 18.66 7.15 -8.52
N GLU A 94 19.97 7.34 -8.67
CA GLU A 94 20.67 8.59 -8.32
C GLU A 94 20.23 9.82 -9.14
N LYS A 95 19.41 9.61 -10.19
CA LYS A 95 18.94 10.69 -11.07
C LYS A 95 17.73 11.43 -10.50
N PHE A 96 17.07 10.88 -9.48
CA PHE A 96 15.86 11.47 -8.91
C PHE A 96 16.11 11.95 -7.48
N SER A 97 15.61 13.16 -7.19
CA SER A 97 15.45 13.62 -5.81
C SER A 97 14.37 12.78 -5.11
N MET A 98 14.39 12.76 -3.77
CA MET A 98 13.33 12.08 -3.01
C MET A 98 11.92 12.63 -3.32
N GLU A 99 11.80 13.93 -3.60
CA GLU A 99 10.53 14.54 -4.01
C GLU A 99 10.05 13.98 -5.36
N GLN A 100 10.96 13.82 -6.33
CA GLN A 100 10.64 13.22 -7.63
C GLN A 100 10.29 11.74 -7.51
N VAL A 101 10.95 11.00 -6.62
CA VAL A 101 10.61 9.60 -6.29
C VAL A 101 9.19 9.53 -5.74
N VAL A 102 8.85 10.31 -4.73
CA VAL A 102 7.49 10.32 -4.15
C VAL A 102 6.44 10.70 -5.20
N LYS A 103 6.68 11.77 -5.96
CA LYS A 103 5.75 12.23 -6.99
C LYS A 103 5.48 11.16 -8.05
N LYS A 104 6.51 10.46 -8.53
CA LYS A 104 6.34 9.37 -9.50
C LYS A 104 5.61 8.19 -8.91
N ALA A 105 5.92 7.82 -7.67
CA ALA A 105 5.22 6.71 -7.01
C ALA A 105 3.73 7.02 -6.81
N ASP A 106 3.39 8.27 -6.50
CA ASP A 106 2.01 8.75 -6.44
C ASP A 106 1.30 8.67 -7.80
N GLU A 107 1.92 9.15 -8.89
CA GLU A 107 1.37 9.05 -10.25
C GLU A 107 1.09 7.59 -10.65
N VAL A 108 2.01 6.68 -10.31
CA VAL A 108 1.90 5.24 -10.58
C VAL A 108 0.83 4.59 -9.71
N MET A 109 0.73 4.98 -8.43
CA MET A 109 -0.33 4.54 -7.52
C MET A 109 -1.71 5.02 -8.00
N TYR A 110 -1.81 6.26 -8.46
CA TYR A 110 -3.04 6.82 -9.00
C TYR A 110 -3.51 6.04 -10.25
N TYR A 111 -2.58 5.63 -11.11
CA TYR A 111 -2.91 4.73 -12.22
C TYR A 111 -3.51 3.40 -11.73
N SER A 112 -3.00 2.81 -10.63
CA SER A 112 -3.61 1.63 -10.02
C SER A 112 -5.06 1.88 -9.59
N LYS A 113 -5.34 3.04 -8.97
CA LYS A 113 -6.70 3.43 -8.55
C LYS A 113 -7.67 3.56 -9.73
N GLU A 114 -7.27 4.30 -10.76
CA GLU A 114 -8.13 4.58 -11.92
C GLU A 114 -8.39 3.34 -12.79
N ASN A 115 -7.46 2.37 -12.80
CA ASN A 115 -7.60 1.19 -13.66
C ASN A 115 -8.36 0.03 -12.99
N GLY A 116 -8.93 0.23 -11.80
CA GLY A 116 -9.81 -0.73 -11.14
C GLY A 116 -9.31 -1.24 -9.79
N ARG A 117 -8.37 -0.54 -9.15
CA ARG A 117 -7.91 -0.79 -7.77
C ARG A 117 -7.32 -2.18 -7.56
N ASP A 118 -7.02 -2.53 -6.30
CA ASP A 118 -6.48 -3.81 -5.85
C ASP A 118 -5.33 -4.35 -6.73
N ARG A 119 -4.37 -3.49 -7.06
CA ARG A 119 -3.29 -3.84 -7.98
C ARG A 119 -1.98 -3.10 -7.71
N ILE A 120 -0.95 -3.61 -8.35
CA ILE A 120 0.38 -3.02 -8.39
C ILE A 120 0.64 -2.49 -9.78
N THR A 121 1.06 -1.24 -9.88
CA THR A 121 1.61 -0.64 -11.10
C THR A 121 3.08 -0.34 -10.87
N PHE A 122 3.91 -0.58 -11.88
CA PHE A 122 5.35 -0.34 -11.87
C PHE A 122 5.72 0.75 -12.87
N CYS A 123 6.74 1.54 -12.54
CA CYS A 123 7.43 2.44 -13.47
C CYS A 123 8.95 2.31 -13.33
#